data_AF-A0AA88XXF8-F1
#
_entry.id   AF-A0AA88XXF8-F1
#
_cell.length_a   1.000
_cell.length_b   1.000
_cell.length_c   1.000
_cell.angle_alpha   90.00
_cell.angle_beta   90.00
_cell.angle_gamma   90.00
#
_symmetry.space_group_name_H-M   'P 1'
#
loop_
_entity.id
_entity.type
_entity.pdbx_description
1 polymer ?
#
loop_
_entity_poly.entity_id
_entity_poly.type
_entity_poly.pdbx_seq_one_letter_code
_entity_poly.pdbx_strand_id
1 'polypeptide(L)'
;MTQTRARAAAENNFEKYLEDISGKLSTLDEKFENISEIVHRLEERIESSDNKLDLIIRDNNLKQTFDKVPVSEKEANITFDTNANLILQRRQTHDNNDEAYQKRREIGHFWKKMLNERKQAYWNAIRSESLANTYEQWRHKKEVILPRKYRIKPINKESDEETKIRMTLALQRFDAEITLLRIRVPKYKERFEECDTKMREEITKRYSDNVQSKLLEIWTADVNRESAKSESILESKKKWLDEYERTYGKEIVKKPKG
;
A
#
# COMPACT_ATOMS: atom_id res chain seq x y z
N MET A 1 -27.60 8.17 42.57
CA MET A 1 -27.79 9.24 41.56
C MET A 1 -26.60 9.46 40.61
N THR A 2 -25.48 8.73 40.75
CA THR A 2 -24.27 8.92 39.92
C THR A 2 -24.25 8.12 38.61
N GLN A 3 -24.99 7.00 38.51
CA GLN A 3 -25.06 6.19 37.29
C GLN A 3 -25.81 6.87 36.13
N THR A 4 -26.83 7.69 36.44
CA THR A 4 -27.65 8.37 35.41
C THR A 4 -26.88 9.48 34.70
N ARG A 5 -25.97 10.17 35.41
CA ARG A 5 -25.13 11.24 34.82
C ARG A 5 -24.03 10.71 33.90
N ALA A 6 -23.46 9.55 34.21
CA ALA A 6 -22.43 8.94 33.36
C ALA A 6 -23.02 8.40 32.03
N ARG A 7 -24.27 7.92 32.06
CA ARG A 7 -25.00 7.46 30.87
C ARG A 7 -25.36 8.62 29.93
N ALA A 8 -25.88 9.71 30.49
CA ALA A 8 -26.18 10.93 29.73
C ALA A 8 -24.92 11.58 29.10
N ALA A 9 -23.77 11.51 29.78
CA ALA A 9 -22.51 12.02 29.23
C ALA A 9 -21.94 11.14 28.10
N ALA A 10 -22.19 9.83 28.14
CA ALA A 10 -21.80 8.92 27.07
C ALA A 10 -22.70 9.07 25.83
N GLU A 11 -24.00 9.29 26.03
CA GLU A 11 -24.98 9.57 24.96
C GLU A 11 -24.64 10.88 24.24
N ASN A 12 -24.36 11.96 24.96
CA ASN A 12 -23.93 13.24 24.37
C ASN A 12 -22.63 13.13 23.54
N ASN A 13 -21.68 12.31 23.99
CA ASN A 13 -20.45 12.10 23.23
C ASN A 13 -20.69 11.29 21.96
N PHE A 14 -21.60 10.31 22.00
CA PHE A 14 -21.95 9.50 20.84
C PHE A 14 -22.67 10.32 19.77
N GLU A 15 -23.59 11.18 20.18
CA GLU A 15 -24.32 12.09 19.29
C GLU A 15 -23.36 13.08 18.59
N LYS A 16 -22.38 13.60 19.33
CA LYS A 16 -21.31 14.43 18.77
C LYS A 16 -20.45 13.70 17.73
N TYR A 17 -20.15 12.41 17.95
CA TYR A 17 -19.41 11.61 16.96
C TYR A 17 -20.24 11.35 15.70
N LEU A 18 -21.55 11.10 15.84
CA LEU A 18 -22.44 10.92 14.70
C LEU A 18 -22.59 12.20 13.88
N GLU A 19 -22.66 13.36 14.54
CA GLU A 19 -22.72 14.66 13.88
C GLU A 19 -21.43 14.95 13.10
N ASP A 20 -20.25 14.68 13.68
CA ASP A 20 -18.96 14.83 12.99
C ASP A 20 -18.81 13.86 11.79
N ILE A 21 -19.31 12.63 11.91
CA ILE A 21 -19.35 11.68 10.79
C ILE A 21 -20.29 12.17 9.69
N SER A 22 -21.49 12.64 10.05
CA SER A 22 -22.48 13.16 9.11
C SER A 22 -21.95 14.39 8.37
N GLY A 23 -21.28 15.30 9.09
CA GLY A 23 -20.63 16.47 8.49
C GLY A 23 -19.55 16.08 7.49
N LYS A 24 -18.67 15.12 7.84
CA LYS A 24 -17.63 14.60 6.93
C LYS A 24 -18.19 13.90 5.71
N LEU A 25 -19.31 13.18 5.85
CA LEU A 25 -20.00 12.55 4.72
C LEU A 25 -20.58 13.61 3.78
N SER A 26 -21.21 14.66 4.32
CA SER A 26 -21.74 15.77 3.52
C SER A 26 -20.61 16.46 2.74
N THR A 27 -19.45 16.69 3.35
CA THR A 27 -18.28 17.27 2.65
C THR A 27 -17.72 16.33 1.58
N LEU A 28 -17.85 15.01 1.75
CA LEU A 28 -17.44 14.05 0.74
C LEU A 28 -18.40 14.08 -0.46
N ASP A 29 -19.71 14.16 -0.21
CA ASP A 29 -20.72 14.25 -1.27
C ASP A 29 -20.51 15.51 -2.11
N GLU A 30 -20.29 16.67 -1.49
CA GLU A 30 -19.95 17.92 -2.21
C GLU A 30 -18.68 17.77 -3.07
N LYS A 31 -17.68 17.04 -2.58
CA LYS A 31 -16.46 16.78 -3.37
C LYS A 31 -16.72 15.83 -4.54
N PHE A 32 -17.60 14.84 -4.37
CA PHE A 32 -18.00 13.94 -5.44
C PHE A 32 -18.80 14.66 -6.53
N GLU A 33 -19.69 15.58 -6.17
CA GLU A 33 -20.40 16.42 -7.14
C GLU A 33 -19.42 17.31 -7.92
N ASN A 34 -18.48 17.97 -7.23
CA ASN A 34 -17.45 18.78 -7.89
C ASN A 34 -16.58 17.96 -8.87
N ILE A 35 -16.19 16.75 -8.47
CA ILE A 35 -15.43 15.85 -9.37
C ILE A 35 -16.29 15.47 -10.58
N SER A 36 -17.58 15.18 -10.37
CA SER A 36 -18.50 14.82 -11.47
C SER A 36 -18.64 15.98 -12.46
N GLU A 37 -18.74 17.22 -11.98
CA GLU A 37 -18.80 18.41 -12.84
C GLU A 37 -17.48 18.65 -13.61
N ILE A 38 -16.33 18.36 -12.99
CA ILE A 38 -15.03 18.44 -13.67
C ILE A 38 -14.92 17.37 -14.75
N VAL A 39 -15.35 16.14 -14.46
CA VAL A 39 -15.35 15.04 -15.44
C VAL A 39 -16.24 15.40 -16.63
N HIS A 40 -17.44 15.92 -16.39
CA HIS A 40 -18.34 16.29 -17.47
C HIS A 40 -17.75 17.40 -18.37
N ARG A 41 -17.11 18.42 -17.78
CA ARG A 41 -16.37 19.45 -18.55
C ARG A 41 -15.19 18.88 -19.34
N LEU A 42 -14.54 17.83 -18.85
CA LEU A 42 -13.46 17.17 -19.60
C LEU A 42 -14.03 16.37 -20.77
N GLU A 43 -15.14 15.68 -20.59
CA GLU A 43 -15.86 14.95 -21.67
C GLU A 43 -16.27 15.92 -22.78
N GLU A 44 -16.91 17.04 -22.45
CA GLU A 44 -17.31 18.06 -23.43
C GLU A 44 -16.10 18.63 -24.21
N ARG A 45 -14.97 18.83 -23.52
CA ARG A 45 -13.73 19.32 -24.16
C ARG A 45 -13.11 18.27 -25.09
N ILE A 46 -13.19 17.00 -24.73
CA ILE A 46 -12.73 15.89 -25.58
C ILE A 46 -13.61 15.82 -26.82
N GLU A 47 -14.94 15.81 -26.65
CA GLU A 47 -15.88 15.77 -27.77
C GLU A 47 -15.73 16.99 -28.69
N SER A 48 -15.52 18.19 -28.14
CA SER A 48 -15.22 19.40 -28.93
C SER A 48 -13.90 19.27 -29.71
N SER A 49 -12.89 18.63 -29.13
CA SER A 49 -11.59 18.42 -29.78
C SER A 49 -11.69 17.37 -30.88
N ASP A 50 -12.46 16.30 -30.66
CA ASP A 50 -12.71 15.27 -31.67
C ASP A 50 -13.49 15.84 -32.85
N ASN A 51 -14.53 16.64 -32.61
CA ASN A 51 -15.26 17.34 -33.66
C ASN A 51 -14.35 18.28 -34.48
N LYS A 52 -13.41 18.99 -33.83
CA LYS A 52 -12.43 19.83 -34.53
C LYS A 52 -11.45 19.00 -35.37
N LEU A 53 -11.01 17.85 -34.86
CA LEU A 53 -10.14 16.94 -35.59
C LEU A 53 -10.86 16.38 -36.82
N ASP A 54 -12.13 15.99 -36.68
CA ASP A 54 -12.95 15.52 -37.81
C ASP A 54 -13.14 16.59 -38.88
N LEU A 55 -13.33 17.85 -38.49
CA LEU A 55 -13.39 18.97 -39.44
C LEU A 55 -12.05 19.16 -40.17
N ILE A 56 -10.92 19.09 -39.45
CA ILE A 56 -9.57 19.19 -40.06
C ILE A 56 -9.32 18.03 -41.04
N ILE A 57 -9.74 16.82 -40.68
CA ILE A 57 -9.62 15.63 -41.54
C ILE A 57 -10.48 15.81 -42.81
N ARG A 58 -11.72 16.31 -42.68
CA ARG A 58 -12.59 16.59 -43.83
C ARG A 58 -12.05 17.70 -44.74
N ASP A 59 -11.56 18.80 -44.17
CA ASP A 59 -10.99 19.91 -44.93
C ASP A 59 -9.72 19.50 -45.68
N ASN A 60 -8.92 18.59 -45.12
CA ASN A 60 -7.74 18.04 -45.80
C ASN A 60 -8.10 17.06 -46.93
N ASN A 61 -9.16 16.27 -46.77
CA ASN A 61 -9.66 15.41 -47.86
C ASN A 61 -10.27 16.22 -49.02
N LEU A 62 -10.87 17.39 -48.73
CA LEU A 62 -11.36 18.33 -49.75
C LEU A 62 -10.21 19.05 -50.48
N LYS A 63 -9.15 19.47 -49.77
CA LYS A 63 -7.96 20.10 -50.38
C LYS A 63 -7.14 19.15 -51.26
N GLN A 64 -7.19 17.83 -51.04
CA GLN A 64 -6.58 16.86 -51.97
C GLN A 64 -7.28 16.79 -53.34
N THR A 65 -8.52 17.31 -53.47
CA THR A 65 -9.24 17.32 -54.76
C THR A 65 -9.07 18.59 -55.59
N PHE A 66 -8.51 19.66 -55.03
CA PHE A 66 -8.25 20.92 -55.73
C PHE A 66 -6.91 21.51 -55.26
N ASP A 67 -5.82 21.05 -55.87
CA ASP A 67 -4.77 21.91 -56.43
C ASP A 67 -3.53 21.09 -56.79
N LYS A 68 -3.36 20.84 -58.10
CA LYS A 68 -2.06 20.52 -58.68
C LYS A 68 -1.21 21.79 -58.67
N VAL A 69 -0.43 22.02 -57.62
CA VAL A 69 0.68 22.97 -57.63
C VAL A 69 1.94 22.25 -57.14
N PRO A 70 3.05 22.26 -57.90
CA PRO A 70 4.25 21.52 -57.52
C PRO A 70 5.06 22.35 -56.52
N VAL A 71 5.03 21.97 -55.24
CA VAL A 71 5.95 22.49 -54.22
C VAL A 71 6.67 21.31 -53.56
N SER A 72 7.96 21.21 -53.87
CA SER A 72 9.04 20.46 -53.21
C SER A 72 8.64 19.41 -52.16
N GLU A 73 8.52 18.15 -52.59
CA GLU A 73 7.98 17.01 -51.81
C GLU A 73 8.96 16.33 -50.82
N LYS A 74 10.18 16.82 -50.61
CA LYS A 74 11.19 16.01 -49.89
C LYS A 74 11.38 16.28 -48.41
N GLU A 75 10.88 17.39 -47.86
CA GLU A 75 11.11 17.72 -46.44
C GLU A 75 9.86 17.67 -45.57
N ALA A 76 8.66 17.91 -46.12
CA ALA A 76 7.40 17.90 -45.35
C ALA A 76 6.83 16.49 -45.09
N ASN A 77 7.09 15.53 -45.99
CA ASN A 77 6.55 14.16 -45.87
C ASN A 77 7.21 13.35 -44.74
N ILE A 78 8.46 13.63 -44.38
CA ILE A 78 9.18 12.88 -43.33
C ILE A 78 8.67 13.26 -41.93
N THR A 79 8.24 14.51 -41.71
CA THR A 79 7.70 14.97 -40.42
C THR A 79 6.25 14.55 -40.17
N PHE A 80 5.44 14.40 -41.23
CA PHE A 80 4.00 14.12 -41.09
C PHE A 80 3.72 12.64 -40.79
N ASP A 81 4.39 11.71 -41.47
CA ASP A 81 4.32 10.28 -41.17
C ASP A 81 4.82 9.96 -39.76
N THR A 82 5.84 10.68 -39.27
CA THR A 82 6.38 10.48 -37.92
C THR A 82 5.36 10.92 -36.85
N ASN A 83 4.64 12.02 -37.08
CA ASN A 83 3.61 12.51 -36.16
C ASN A 83 2.31 11.71 -36.21
N ALA A 84 1.86 11.28 -37.39
CA ALA A 84 0.68 10.41 -37.52
C ALA A 84 0.92 9.03 -36.88
N ASN A 85 2.10 8.44 -37.07
CA ASN A 85 2.49 7.20 -36.39
C ASN A 85 2.59 7.37 -34.87
N LEU A 86 3.11 8.50 -34.38
CA LEU A 86 3.10 8.82 -32.94
C LEU A 86 1.68 8.95 -32.36
N ILE A 87 0.75 9.55 -33.11
CA ILE A 87 -0.66 9.69 -32.68
C ILE A 87 -1.37 8.33 -32.69
N LEU A 88 -1.16 7.52 -33.73
CA LEU A 88 -1.71 6.17 -33.84
C LEU A 88 -1.14 5.24 -32.76
N GLN A 89 0.17 5.32 -32.48
CA GLN A 89 0.82 4.58 -31.41
C GLN A 89 0.27 5.02 -30.03
N ARG A 90 0.04 6.32 -29.82
CA ARG A 90 -0.61 6.82 -28.59
C ARG A 90 -2.04 6.29 -28.44
N ARG A 91 -2.85 6.30 -29.51
CA ARG A 91 -4.21 5.74 -29.48
C ARG A 91 -4.20 4.24 -29.19
N GLN A 92 -3.35 3.47 -29.86
CA GLN A 92 -3.17 2.04 -29.58
C GLN A 92 -2.72 1.78 -28.14
N THR A 93 -1.81 2.58 -27.58
CA THR A 93 -1.42 2.45 -26.17
C THR A 93 -2.53 2.83 -25.19
N HIS A 94 -3.40 3.78 -25.56
CA HIS A 94 -4.54 4.18 -24.75
C HIS A 94 -5.60 3.07 -24.74
N ASP A 95 -5.93 2.54 -25.92
CA ASP A 95 -6.89 1.44 -26.07
C ASP A 95 -6.41 0.19 -25.31
N ASN A 96 -5.12 -0.14 -25.39
CA ASN A 96 -4.53 -1.25 -24.64
C ASN A 96 -4.55 -1.03 -23.12
N ASN A 97 -4.41 0.22 -22.65
CA ASN A 97 -4.50 0.55 -21.23
C ASN A 97 -5.93 0.39 -20.72
N ASP A 98 -6.91 0.95 -21.43
CA ASP A 98 -8.32 0.85 -21.07
C ASP A 98 -8.79 -0.60 -21.09
N GLU A 99 -8.35 -1.38 -22.07
CA GLU A 99 -8.57 -2.82 -22.12
C GLU A 99 -7.97 -3.52 -20.90
N ALA A 100 -6.71 -3.24 -20.53
CA ALA A 100 -6.08 -3.83 -19.36
C ALA A 100 -6.82 -3.48 -18.05
N TYR A 101 -7.28 -2.23 -17.89
CA TYR A 101 -8.09 -1.85 -16.73
C TYR A 101 -9.45 -2.54 -16.72
N GLN A 102 -10.08 -2.73 -17.88
CA GLN A 102 -11.31 -3.49 -18.01
C GLN A 102 -11.09 -4.97 -17.63
N LYS A 103 -10.03 -5.60 -18.15
CA LYS A 103 -9.67 -6.98 -17.81
C LYS A 103 -9.32 -7.16 -16.34
N ARG A 104 -8.62 -6.20 -15.73
CA ARG A 104 -8.42 -6.17 -14.28
C ARG A 104 -9.73 -6.16 -13.51
N ARG A 105 -10.74 -5.41 -13.97
CA ARG A 105 -12.08 -5.39 -13.34
C ARG A 105 -12.76 -6.76 -13.43
N GLU A 106 -12.62 -7.48 -14.54
CA GLU A 106 -13.16 -8.84 -14.72
C GLU A 106 -12.60 -9.83 -13.68
N ILE A 107 -11.31 -9.76 -13.35
CA ILE A 107 -10.68 -10.57 -12.28
C ILE A 107 -10.62 -9.85 -10.94
N GLY A 108 -11.41 -8.79 -10.74
CA GLY A 108 -11.25 -7.86 -9.62
C GLY A 108 -11.37 -8.50 -8.23
N HIS A 109 -12.23 -9.51 -8.07
CA HIS A 109 -12.33 -10.25 -6.81
C HIS A 109 -11.06 -11.06 -6.51
N PHE A 110 -10.56 -11.80 -7.51
CA PHE A 110 -9.33 -12.58 -7.39
C PHE A 110 -8.12 -11.66 -7.14
N TRP A 111 -8.03 -10.56 -7.88
CA TRP A 111 -7.00 -9.53 -7.71
C TRP A 111 -6.95 -9.00 -6.27
N LYS A 112 -8.10 -8.57 -5.75
CA LYS A 112 -8.20 -8.05 -4.37
C LYS A 112 -7.81 -9.13 -3.36
N LYS A 113 -8.29 -10.36 -3.54
CA LYS A 113 -7.95 -11.49 -2.66
C LYS A 113 -6.44 -11.74 -2.63
N MET A 114 -5.81 -11.90 -3.79
CA MET A 114 -4.36 -12.13 -3.91
C MET A 114 -3.57 -10.97 -3.33
N LEU A 115 -3.92 -9.72 -3.64
CA LEU A 115 -3.22 -8.55 -3.11
C LEU A 115 -3.31 -8.48 -1.58
N ASN A 116 -4.47 -8.83 -1.02
CA ASN A 116 -4.71 -8.80 0.41
C ASN A 116 -3.97 -9.93 1.15
N GLU A 117 -3.91 -11.12 0.57
CA GLU A 117 -3.11 -12.23 1.11
C GLU A 117 -1.61 -11.93 1.03
N ARG A 118 -1.15 -11.47 -0.14
CA ARG A 118 0.23 -11.08 -0.42
C ARG A 118 0.69 -9.99 0.55
N LYS A 119 -0.09 -8.91 0.74
CA LYS A 119 0.31 -7.81 1.63
C LYS A 119 0.38 -8.24 3.09
N GLN A 120 -0.51 -9.12 3.55
CA GLN A 120 -0.47 -9.65 4.92
C GLN A 120 0.76 -10.54 5.13
N ALA A 121 1.06 -11.43 4.17
CA ALA A 121 2.24 -12.28 4.21
C ALA A 121 3.53 -11.43 4.19
N TYR A 122 3.63 -10.46 3.28
CA TYR A 122 4.76 -9.53 3.20
C TYR A 122 4.97 -8.77 4.52
N TRP A 123 3.91 -8.16 5.07
CA TRP A 123 3.97 -7.47 6.36
C TRP A 123 4.47 -8.38 7.49
N ASN A 124 3.95 -9.60 7.56
CA ASN A 124 4.36 -10.56 8.57
C ASN A 124 5.84 -10.96 8.41
N ALA A 125 6.31 -11.14 7.18
CA ALA A 125 7.72 -11.43 6.89
C ALA A 125 8.63 -10.31 7.41
N ILE A 126 8.43 -9.08 6.93
CA ILE A 126 9.31 -7.95 7.26
C ILE A 126 9.23 -7.58 8.75
N ARG A 127 8.05 -7.69 9.36
CA ARG A 127 7.86 -7.41 10.78
C ARG A 127 8.56 -8.45 11.64
N SER A 128 8.38 -9.74 11.33
CA SER A 128 9.03 -10.82 12.08
C SER A 128 10.54 -10.78 11.92
N GLU A 129 11.04 -10.49 10.72
CA GLU A 129 12.47 -10.36 10.44
C GLU A 129 13.08 -9.18 11.19
N SER A 130 12.47 -8.00 11.12
CA SER A 130 12.93 -6.82 11.85
C SER A 130 12.90 -7.03 13.37
N LEU A 131 11.86 -7.70 13.89
CA LEU A 131 11.76 -7.96 15.32
C LEU A 131 12.79 -8.98 15.78
N ALA A 132 13.03 -10.05 15.01
CA ALA A 132 14.07 -11.03 15.29
C ALA A 132 15.46 -10.36 15.32
N ASN A 133 15.78 -9.54 14.31
CA ASN A 133 17.03 -8.78 14.26
C ASN A 133 17.22 -7.91 15.51
N THR A 134 16.18 -7.15 15.90
CA THR A 134 16.23 -6.27 17.09
C THR A 134 16.44 -7.09 18.37
N TYR A 135 15.70 -8.18 18.52
CA TYR A 135 15.78 -9.03 19.70
C TYR A 135 17.12 -9.75 19.82
N GLU A 136 17.70 -10.20 18.70
CA GLU A 136 19.06 -10.73 18.67
C GLU A 136 20.07 -9.67 19.10
N GLN A 137 19.98 -8.44 18.59
CA GLN A 137 20.87 -7.35 19.02
C GLN A 137 20.75 -7.12 20.54
N TRP A 138 19.53 -7.05 21.07
CA TRP A 138 19.27 -6.92 22.50
C TRP A 138 19.82 -8.08 23.33
N ARG A 139 19.78 -9.29 22.79
CA ARG A 139 20.27 -10.51 23.43
C ARG A 139 21.80 -10.58 23.54
N HIS A 140 22.52 -9.96 22.61
CA HIS A 140 23.99 -9.96 22.55
C HIS A 140 24.64 -8.77 23.25
N LYS A 141 23.86 -7.84 23.80
CA LYS A 141 24.39 -6.73 24.60
C LYS A 141 24.95 -7.23 25.93
N LYS A 142 25.95 -6.50 26.45
CA LYS A 142 26.54 -6.74 27.77
C LYS A 142 25.47 -6.76 28.88
N GLU A 143 24.51 -5.84 28.78
CA GLU A 143 23.28 -5.88 29.58
C GLU A 143 22.12 -6.25 28.66
N VAL A 144 21.55 -7.44 28.86
CA VAL A 144 20.48 -7.96 28.01
C VAL A 144 19.23 -7.11 28.18
N ILE A 145 18.71 -6.64 27.04
CA ILE A 145 17.46 -5.89 26.98
C ILE A 145 16.31 -6.88 26.79
N LEU A 146 15.47 -7.04 27.82
CA LEU A 146 14.32 -7.92 27.76
C LEU A 146 13.04 -7.14 27.42
N PRO A 147 12.30 -7.54 26.38
CA PRO A 147 10.94 -7.05 26.16
C PRO A 147 10.10 -7.15 27.44
N ARG A 148 9.16 -6.21 27.60
CA ARG A 148 8.31 -6.12 28.82
C ARG A 148 7.67 -7.45 29.23
N LYS A 149 7.31 -8.31 28.27
CA LYS A 149 6.73 -9.64 28.51
C LYS A 149 7.66 -10.64 29.20
N TYR A 150 8.98 -10.45 29.13
CA TYR A 150 9.99 -11.31 29.76
C TYR A 150 10.67 -10.68 30.96
N ARG A 151 10.34 -9.43 31.31
CA ARG A 151 10.91 -8.76 32.49
C ARG A 151 10.44 -9.46 33.77
N ILE A 152 11.40 -9.76 34.64
CA ILE A 152 11.14 -10.39 35.94
C ILE A 152 10.81 -9.30 36.96
N LYS A 153 9.74 -9.51 37.73
CA LYS A 153 9.39 -8.63 38.85
C LYS A 153 10.06 -9.13 40.13
N PRO A 154 10.57 -8.23 40.98
CA PRO A 154 11.11 -8.61 42.27
C PRO A 154 9.99 -9.23 43.13
N ILE A 155 10.31 -10.31 43.85
CA ILE A 155 9.43 -10.95 44.82
C ILE A 155 10.04 -10.75 46.20
N ASN A 156 9.23 -10.34 47.18
CA ASN A 156 9.69 -10.14 48.55
C ASN A 156 10.16 -11.47 49.16
N LYS A 157 11.35 -11.47 49.77
CA LYS A 157 11.99 -12.63 50.44
C LYS A 157 12.40 -13.79 49.52
N GLU A 158 12.51 -13.54 48.22
CA GLU A 158 13.05 -14.53 47.28
C GLU A 158 14.57 -14.67 47.46
N SER A 159 15.07 -15.89 47.35
CA SER A 159 16.52 -16.13 47.37
C SER A 159 17.18 -15.65 46.07
N ASP A 160 18.48 -15.32 46.15
CA ASP A 160 19.25 -14.94 44.97
C ASP A 160 19.32 -16.08 43.93
N GLU A 161 19.30 -17.34 44.40
CA GLU A 161 19.33 -18.52 43.54
C GLU A 161 18.03 -18.68 42.74
N GLU A 162 16.87 -18.54 43.39
CA GLU A 162 15.56 -18.56 42.71
C GLU A 162 15.44 -17.42 41.69
N THR A 163 15.94 -16.23 42.02
CA THR A 163 15.98 -15.09 41.11
C THR A 163 16.84 -15.40 39.88
N LYS A 164 18.01 -16.03 40.05
CA LYS A 164 18.87 -16.47 38.94
C LYS A 164 18.17 -17.52 38.07
N ILE A 165 17.49 -18.49 38.66
CA ILE A 165 16.74 -19.53 37.92
C ILE A 165 15.65 -18.88 37.06
N ARG A 166 14.86 -17.95 37.62
CA ARG A 166 13.85 -17.22 36.84
C ARG A 166 14.48 -16.40 35.72
N MET A 167 15.63 -15.76 35.96
CA MET A 167 16.38 -15.02 34.94
C MET A 167 16.79 -15.91 33.78
N THR A 168 17.36 -17.07 34.07
CA THR A 168 17.71 -18.06 33.05
C THR A 168 16.48 -18.52 32.26
N LEU A 169 15.35 -18.78 32.92
CA LEU A 169 14.11 -19.17 32.25
C LEU A 169 13.56 -18.06 31.34
N ALA A 170 13.63 -16.80 31.78
CA ALA A 170 13.22 -15.65 30.97
C ALA A 170 14.09 -15.51 29.72
N LEU A 171 15.40 -15.69 29.84
CA LEU A 171 16.34 -15.68 28.72
C LEU A 171 16.06 -16.82 27.73
N GLN A 172 15.82 -18.04 28.22
CA GLN A 172 15.47 -19.18 27.36
C GLN A 172 14.16 -18.95 26.60
N ARG A 173 13.14 -18.38 27.25
CA ARG A 173 11.89 -18.00 26.59
C ARG A 173 12.09 -16.92 25.53
N PHE A 174 13.03 -16.00 25.76
CA PHE A 174 13.38 -14.96 24.81
C PHE A 174 14.13 -15.54 23.59
N ASP A 175 15.09 -16.44 23.81
CA ASP A 175 15.84 -17.15 22.76
C ASP A 175 14.90 -18.02 21.91
N ALA A 176 13.92 -18.69 22.54
CA ALA A 176 12.88 -19.44 21.82
C ALA A 176 12.00 -18.53 20.94
N GLU A 177 11.62 -17.35 21.42
CA GLU A 177 10.84 -16.38 20.64
C GLU A 177 11.62 -15.89 19.41
N ILE A 178 12.91 -15.55 19.58
CA ILE A 178 13.80 -15.18 18.46
C ILE A 178 13.80 -16.29 17.41
N THR A 179 14.00 -17.53 17.84
CA THR A 179 14.03 -18.70 16.97
C THR A 179 12.69 -18.89 16.24
N LEU A 180 11.56 -18.75 16.93
CA LEU A 180 10.23 -18.84 16.32
C LEU A 180 9.99 -17.74 15.29
N LEU A 181 10.44 -16.51 15.54
CA LEU A 181 10.36 -15.43 14.57
C LEU A 181 11.17 -15.77 13.32
N ARG A 182 12.41 -16.25 13.47
CA ARG A 182 13.27 -16.67 12.34
C ARG A 182 12.66 -17.78 11.50
N ILE A 183 12.07 -18.80 12.13
CA ILE A 183 11.42 -19.91 11.41
C ILE A 183 10.17 -19.45 10.65
N ARG A 184 9.47 -18.41 11.13
CA ARG A 184 8.26 -17.89 10.47
C ARG A 184 8.56 -17.04 9.24
N VAL A 185 9.69 -16.32 9.20
CA VAL A 185 10.08 -15.46 8.08
C VAL A 185 10.06 -16.19 6.72
N PRO A 186 10.76 -17.33 6.52
CA PRO A 186 10.76 -18.01 5.22
C PRO A 186 9.36 -18.46 4.81
N LYS A 187 8.54 -18.95 5.75
CA LYS A 187 7.15 -19.34 5.46
C LYS A 187 6.30 -18.18 4.94
N TYR A 188 6.53 -16.97 5.46
CA TYR A 188 5.83 -15.79 4.96
C TYR A 188 6.40 -15.30 3.62
N LYS A 189 7.70 -15.44 3.39
CA LYS A 189 8.34 -15.12 2.10
C LYS A 189 7.80 -16.00 0.97
N GLU A 190 7.83 -17.30 1.17
CA GLU A 190 7.24 -18.29 0.27
C GLU A 190 5.76 -17.97 -0.02
N ARG A 191 4.98 -17.64 1.02
CA ARG A 191 3.56 -17.35 0.84
C ARG A 191 3.27 -16.12 -0.03
N PHE A 192 4.05 -15.03 0.08
CA PHE A 192 3.80 -13.88 -0.79
C PHE A 192 4.33 -14.11 -2.21
N GLU A 193 5.40 -14.89 -2.37
CA GLU A 193 5.92 -15.33 -3.67
C GLU A 193 4.91 -16.24 -4.37
N GLU A 194 4.26 -17.15 -3.65
CA GLU A 194 3.16 -17.96 -4.17
C GLU A 194 1.99 -17.10 -4.67
N CYS A 195 1.63 -16.02 -3.96
CA CYS A 195 0.60 -15.10 -4.43
C CYS A 195 1.00 -14.44 -5.75
N ASP A 196 2.26 -14.01 -5.89
CA ASP A 196 2.77 -13.40 -7.10
C ASP A 196 2.82 -14.41 -8.27
N THR A 197 3.16 -15.67 -8.00
CA THR A 197 3.13 -16.77 -8.98
C THR A 197 1.70 -17.09 -9.42
N LYS A 198 0.77 -17.29 -8.48
CA LYS A 198 -0.65 -17.54 -8.78
C LYS A 198 -1.27 -16.40 -9.58
N MET A 199 -0.90 -15.15 -9.27
CA MET A 199 -1.36 -14.00 -10.03
C MET A 199 -0.80 -13.98 -11.46
N ARG A 200 0.51 -14.27 -11.63
CA ARG A 200 1.14 -14.39 -12.94
C ARG A 200 0.51 -15.48 -13.80
N GLU A 201 0.29 -16.66 -13.23
CA GLU A 201 -0.37 -17.79 -13.90
C GLU A 201 -1.78 -17.40 -14.35
N GLU A 202 -2.55 -16.76 -13.47
CA GLU A 202 -3.92 -16.35 -13.78
C GLU A 202 -3.98 -15.33 -14.93
N ILE A 203 -3.06 -14.36 -14.96
CA ILE A 203 -2.98 -13.37 -16.04
C ILE A 203 -2.55 -14.06 -17.35
N THR A 204 -1.52 -14.90 -17.30
CA THR A 204 -0.96 -15.59 -18.49
C THR A 204 -1.97 -16.57 -19.11
N LYS A 205 -2.82 -17.19 -18.29
CA LYS A 205 -3.83 -18.14 -18.75
C LYS A 205 -5.01 -17.47 -19.46
N ARG A 206 -5.35 -16.23 -19.10
CA ARG A 206 -6.61 -15.58 -19.51
C ARG A 206 -6.47 -14.54 -20.62
N TYR A 207 -5.28 -14.00 -20.84
CA TYR A 207 -5.11 -12.80 -21.66
C TYR A 207 -4.00 -12.94 -22.70
N SER A 208 -4.07 -12.13 -23.76
CA SER A 208 -3.06 -12.04 -24.82
C SER A 208 -1.80 -11.31 -24.33
N ASP A 209 -0.66 -11.54 -24.99
CA ASP A 209 0.66 -11.04 -24.57
C ASP A 209 0.72 -9.53 -24.29
N ASN A 210 0.04 -8.72 -25.11
CA ASN A 210 0.01 -7.26 -24.95
C ASN A 210 -0.75 -6.83 -23.68
N VAL A 211 -1.93 -7.43 -23.44
CA VAL A 211 -2.75 -7.13 -22.25
C VAL A 211 -2.13 -7.73 -21.00
N GLN A 212 -1.54 -8.93 -21.11
CA GLN A 212 -0.81 -9.60 -20.03
C GLN A 212 0.32 -8.72 -19.49
N SER A 213 1.15 -8.18 -20.39
CA SER A 213 2.29 -7.35 -20.00
C SER A 213 1.83 -6.13 -19.19
N LYS A 214 0.75 -5.48 -19.64
CA LYS A 214 0.18 -4.33 -18.93
C LYS A 214 -0.47 -4.71 -17.60
N LEU A 215 -1.18 -5.82 -17.54
CA LEU A 215 -1.76 -6.32 -16.28
C LEU A 215 -0.69 -6.66 -15.24
N LEU A 216 0.44 -7.24 -15.66
CA LEU A 216 1.57 -7.51 -14.77
C LEU A 216 2.24 -6.23 -14.26
N GLU A 217 2.32 -5.20 -15.09
CA GLU A 217 2.79 -3.87 -14.67
C GLU A 217 1.86 -3.27 -13.61
N ILE A 218 0.54 -3.32 -13.83
CA ILE A 218 -0.46 -2.84 -12.86
C ILE A 218 -0.38 -3.63 -11.55
N TRP A 219 -0.21 -4.96 -11.62
CA TRP A 219 -0.01 -5.82 -10.45
C TRP A 219 1.22 -5.39 -9.66
N THR A 220 2.34 -5.21 -10.34
CA THR A 220 3.60 -4.80 -9.74
C THR A 220 3.49 -3.43 -9.08
N ALA A 221 2.82 -2.48 -9.72
CA ALA A 221 2.56 -1.16 -9.14
C ALA A 221 1.68 -1.24 -7.88
N ASP A 222 0.60 -2.03 -7.91
CA ASP A 222 -0.28 -2.24 -6.75
C ASP A 222 0.49 -2.88 -5.59
N VAL A 223 1.31 -3.90 -5.88
CA VAL A 223 2.18 -4.59 -4.93
C VAL A 223 3.22 -3.67 -4.30
N ASN A 224 3.91 -2.87 -5.11
CA ASN A 224 4.93 -1.93 -4.64
C ASN A 224 4.33 -0.88 -3.72
N ARG A 225 3.15 -0.35 -4.07
CA ARG A 225 2.43 0.62 -3.24
C ARG A 225 2.08 0.05 -1.86
N GLU A 226 1.59 -1.19 -1.78
CA GLU A 226 1.26 -1.82 -0.49
C GLU A 226 2.53 -2.21 0.31
N SER A 227 3.62 -2.55 -0.38
CA SER A 227 4.92 -2.82 0.26
C SER A 227 5.49 -1.55 0.90
N ALA A 228 5.49 -0.43 0.18
CA ALA A 228 5.95 0.86 0.68
C ALA A 228 5.17 1.33 1.93
N LYS A 229 3.84 1.12 1.95
CA LYS A 229 3.03 1.38 3.16
C LYS A 229 3.49 0.54 4.35
N SER A 230 3.74 -0.75 4.11
CA SER A 230 4.18 -1.68 5.15
C SER A 230 5.56 -1.30 5.70
N GLU A 231 6.48 -0.88 4.83
CA GLU A 231 7.81 -0.38 5.22
C GLU A 231 7.72 0.92 6.03
N SER A 232 6.87 1.87 5.64
CA SER A 232 6.64 3.10 6.41
C SER A 232 6.11 2.83 7.83
N ILE A 233 5.19 1.88 7.98
CA ILE A 233 4.72 1.43 9.30
C ILE A 233 5.86 0.78 10.09
N LEU A 234 6.69 -0.04 9.43
CA LEU A 234 7.83 -0.70 10.07
C LEU A 234 8.84 0.32 10.61
N GLU A 235 9.14 1.36 9.83
CA GLU A 235 10.06 2.43 10.23
C GLU A 235 9.58 3.15 11.50
N SER A 236 8.28 3.41 11.60
CA SER A 236 7.68 4.00 12.81
C SER A 236 7.82 3.07 14.02
N LYS A 237 7.73 1.75 13.81
CA LYS A 237 7.95 0.76 14.89
C LYS A 237 9.41 0.61 15.29
N LYS A 238 10.35 0.74 14.35
CA LYS A 238 11.79 0.74 14.65
C LYS A 238 12.14 1.90 15.57
N LYS A 239 11.67 3.11 15.26
CA LYS A 239 11.83 4.29 16.14
C LYS A 239 11.33 4.03 17.57
N TRP A 240 10.20 3.35 17.72
CA TRP A 240 9.68 2.97 19.04
C TRP A 240 10.59 1.96 19.75
N LEU A 241 11.12 0.96 19.05
CA LEU A 241 12.07 -0.02 19.61
C LEU A 241 13.40 0.64 20.01
N ASP A 242 13.90 1.58 19.20
CA ASP A 242 15.12 2.33 19.50
C ASP A 242 14.93 3.20 20.76
N GLU A 243 13.78 3.84 20.90
CA GLU A 243 13.45 4.62 22.10
C GLU A 243 13.30 3.73 23.34
N TYR A 244 12.68 2.56 23.18
CA TYR A 244 12.57 1.56 24.24
C TYR A 244 13.95 1.12 24.73
N GLU A 245 14.88 0.89 23.80
CA GLU A 245 16.27 0.56 24.10
C GLU A 245 16.98 1.69 24.86
N ARG A 246 16.82 2.95 24.43
CA ARG A 246 17.44 4.13 25.09
C ARG A 246 16.94 4.36 26.51
N THR A 247 15.67 4.05 26.75
CA THR A 247 14.99 4.22 28.05
C THR A 247 15.00 2.96 28.90
N TYR A 248 15.54 1.85 28.39
CA TYR A 248 15.64 0.60 29.13
C TYR A 248 16.44 0.79 30.42
N GLY A 249 15.89 0.32 31.54
CA GLY A 249 16.46 0.52 32.88
C GLY A 249 16.25 1.92 33.47
N LYS A 250 15.74 2.90 32.70
CA LYS A 250 15.49 4.28 33.14
C LYS A 250 14.02 4.57 33.49
N GLU A 251 13.11 3.61 33.30
CA GLU A 251 11.69 3.74 33.69
C GLU A 251 11.54 3.84 35.22
N ILE A 252 11.68 5.07 35.71
CA ILE A 252 10.92 5.75 36.76
C ILE A 252 10.37 4.81 37.83
N VAL A 253 11.14 4.67 38.91
CA VAL A 253 10.59 4.58 40.27
C VAL A 253 9.59 5.73 40.40
N LYS A 254 8.31 5.48 40.12
CA LYS A 254 7.25 6.39 40.56
C LYS A 254 7.36 6.35 42.07
N LYS A 255 7.99 7.37 42.66
CA LYS A 255 7.97 7.56 44.11
C LYS A 255 6.52 7.39 44.54
N PRO A 256 6.22 6.50 45.52
CA PRO A 256 4.87 6.42 46.05
C PRO A 256 4.47 7.84 46.43
N LYS A 257 3.31 8.28 45.95
CA LYS A 257 2.70 9.51 46.44
C LYS A 257 2.49 9.29 47.94
N GLY A 258 3.28 9.98 48.76
CA GLY A 258 3.02 10.12 50.19
C GLY A 258 1.74 10.89 50.43
#